data_AF-A0A225UH02-F1
#
_entry.id   AF-A0A225UH02-F1
#
_cell.length_a   1.000
_cell.length_b   1.000
_cell.length_c   1.000
_cell.angle_alpha   90.00
_cell.angle_beta   90.00
_cell.angle_gamma   90.00
#
_symmetry.space_group_name_H-M   'P 1'
#
loop_
_entity.id
_entity.type
_entity.pdbx_description
1 polymer ?
#
loop_
_entity_poly.entity_id
_entity_poly.type
_entity_poly.pdbx_seq_one_letter_code
_entity_poly.pdbx_strand_id
1 'polypeptide(L)'
;MTIRSFVTASSLDDFDEKAALSERTRWWERFQTLTFQGGWSDKMEVYELRLKLSSSARNWRSQMSPYVRRDWTRFSKEFKVKYCKSKMSDSETYYTMKQRNAETPLDFLYRLNAAADRADIRYKKSERRREQHVKRFTHRLVDSQLKSILRCQRFKSMDDLEYVLKQQEDDWDDDRQSSSSTKARDPRAENLRQGRLRTKYPGRAYVTQSGDESDSDERHVMFEDETLEISPAEESVESHEAPPENQGLGMTMEELTRSWRIQDGTSLGMW
;
A
#
# COMPACT_ATOMS: atom_id res chain seq x y z
N MET A 1 -23.29 -13.62 -38.70
CA MET A 1 -22.42 -12.45 -38.41
C MET A 1 -22.25 -12.39 -36.89
N THR A 2 -21.03 -12.17 -36.39
CA THR A 2 -20.80 -12.04 -34.94
C THR A 2 -20.79 -10.57 -34.57
N ILE A 3 -21.89 -10.06 -34.02
CA ILE A 3 -21.97 -8.71 -33.49
C ILE A 3 -21.14 -8.66 -32.21
N ARG A 4 -19.93 -8.08 -32.26
CA ARG A 4 -19.19 -7.72 -31.05
C ARG A 4 -19.94 -6.57 -30.38
N SER A 5 -20.39 -6.76 -29.14
CA SER A 5 -20.94 -5.69 -28.32
C SER A 5 -19.88 -4.63 -28.07
N PHE A 6 -20.19 -3.38 -28.39
CA PHE A 6 -19.27 -2.25 -28.22
C PHE A 6 -19.15 -1.89 -26.73
N VAL A 7 -18.15 -2.47 -26.07
CA VAL A 7 -17.76 -2.07 -24.71
C VAL A 7 -17.12 -0.68 -24.78
N THR A 8 -17.59 0.25 -23.93
CA THR A 8 -17.03 1.60 -23.76
C THR A 8 -16.39 1.74 -22.38
N ALA A 9 -15.57 2.77 -22.15
CA ALA A 9 -15.04 3.09 -20.81
C ALA A 9 -16.11 3.62 -19.83
N SER A 10 -17.41 3.60 -20.19
CA SER A 10 -18.52 4.13 -19.39
C SER A 10 -18.72 3.41 -18.05
N SER A 11 -18.34 2.14 -17.96
CA SER A 11 -18.37 1.32 -16.74
C SER A 11 -17.11 1.45 -15.85
N LEU A 12 -16.17 2.32 -16.24
CA LEU A 12 -14.98 2.65 -15.47
C LEU A 12 -15.07 4.08 -14.96
N ASP A 13 -14.75 4.26 -13.69
CA ASP A 13 -14.68 5.58 -13.04
C ASP A 13 -13.61 6.48 -13.70
N ASP A 14 -13.69 7.79 -13.52
CA ASP A 14 -12.64 8.70 -14.03
C ASP A 14 -11.33 8.52 -13.26
N PHE A 15 -10.21 8.82 -13.93
CA PHE A 15 -8.87 8.63 -13.38
C PHE A 15 -8.49 9.77 -12.43
N ASP A 16 -8.44 9.46 -11.13
CA ASP A 16 -7.85 10.33 -10.11
C ASP A 16 -6.32 10.17 -10.05
N GLU A 17 -5.58 11.23 -10.38
CA GLU A 17 -4.12 11.22 -10.27
C GLU A 17 -3.59 11.26 -8.82
N LYS A 18 -4.44 11.56 -7.83
CA LYS A 18 -4.08 11.74 -6.42
C LYS A 18 -4.30 10.48 -5.56
N ALA A 19 -5.13 9.55 -6.02
CA ALA A 19 -5.36 8.25 -5.40
C ALA A 19 -4.06 7.47 -5.14
N ALA A 20 -4.12 6.46 -4.26
CA ALA A 20 -2.95 5.68 -3.90
C ALA A 20 -2.35 4.97 -5.12
N LEU A 21 -1.04 4.69 -5.09
CA LEU A 21 -0.35 4.02 -6.21
C LEU A 21 -1.02 2.69 -6.60
N SER A 22 -1.46 1.91 -5.62
CA SER A 22 -2.21 0.66 -5.83
C SER A 22 -3.55 0.87 -6.54
N GLU A 23 -4.24 1.98 -6.25
CA GLU A 23 -5.54 2.29 -6.85
C GLU A 23 -5.37 2.77 -8.30
N ARG A 24 -4.38 3.63 -8.56
CA ARG A 24 -4.04 4.12 -9.90
C ARG A 24 -3.51 3.01 -10.81
N THR A 25 -2.76 2.05 -10.28
CA THR A 25 -2.34 0.84 -11.03
C THR A 25 -3.51 -0.12 -11.26
N ARG A 26 -4.37 -0.37 -10.27
CA ARG A 26 -5.58 -1.19 -10.44
C ARG A 26 -6.60 -0.57 -11.41
N TRP A 27 -6.72 0.75 -11.42
CA TRP A 27 -7.53 1.47 -12.41
C TRP A 27 -6.99 1.24 -13.83
N TRP A 28 -5.67 1.34 -13.99
CA TRP A 28 -4.98 1.10 -15.26
C TRP A 28 -5.14 -0.36 -15.75
N GLU A 29 -5.03 -1.34 -14.85
CA GLU A 29 -5.30 -2.76 -15.15
C GLU A 29 -6.75 -3.00 -15.60
N ARG A 30 -7.74 -2.35 -14.94
CA ARG A 30 -9.14 -2.38 -15.37
C ARG A 30 -9.34 -1.74 -16.74
N PHE A 31 -8.68 -0.60 -17.01
CA PHE A 31 -8.71 0.04 -18.33
C PHE A 31 -8.19 -0.91 -19.42
N GLN A 32 -6.97 -1.45 -19.27
CA GLN A 32 -6.40 -2.39 -20.25
C GLN A 32 -7.23 -3.66 -20.43
N THR A 33 -7.90 -4.13 -19.38
CA THR A 33 -8.83 -5.27 -19.48
C THR A 33 -10.04 -4.93 -20.34
N LEU A 34 -10.62 -3.72 -20.20
CA LEU A 34 -11.72 -3.24 -21.03
C LEU A 34 -11.30 -3.02 -22.50
N THR A 35 -10.10 -2.48 -22.76
CA THR A 35 -9.64 -2.27 -24.15
C THR A 35 -9.44 -3.60 -24.88
N PHE A 36 -8.87 -4.60 -24.20
CA PHE A 36 -8.70 -5.96 -24.71
C PHE A 36 -10.06 -6.67 -24.94
N GLN A 37 -10.97 -6.65 -23.96
CA GLN A 37 -12.29 -7.27 -24.08
C GLN A 37 -13.17 -6.61 -25.15
N GLY A 38 -13.10 -5.29 -25.28
CA GLY A 38 -13.77 -4.54 -26.35
C GLY A 38 -13.13 -4.71 -27.73
N GLY A 39 -11.90 -5.22 -27.81
CA GLY A 39 -11.12 -5.32 -29.05
C GLY A 39 -10.87 -3.96 -29.69
N TRP A 40 -10.52 -2.97 -28.88
CA TRP A 40 -10.29 -1.58 -29.33
C TRP A 40 -9.04 -1.46 -30.21
N SER A 41 -8.93 -0.34 -30.92
CA SER A 41 -7.71 0.08 -31.62
C SER A 41 -7.00 1.20 -30.86
N ASP A 42 -5.70 1.38 -31.10
CA ASP A 42 -4.85 2.43 -30.50
C ASP A 42 -5.54 3.81 -30.50
N LYS A 43 -6.19 4.18 -31.62
CA LYS A 43 -6.91 5.45 -31.80
C LYS A 43 -8.10 5.59 -30.84
N MET A 44 -8.77 4.49 -30.52
CA MET A 44 -9.86 4.41 -29.54
C MET A 44 -9.33 4.41 -28.11
N GLU A 45 -8.28 3.64 -27.81
CA GLU A 45 -7.65 3.61 -26.47
C GLU A 45 -7.12 4.98 -26.06
N VAL A 46 -6.45 5.68 -26.99
CA VAL A 46 -5.97 7.07 -26.83
C VAL A 46 -7.13 8.07 -26.64
N TYR A 47 -8.29 7.82 -27.25
CA TYR A 47 -9.48 8.68 -27.14
C TYR A 47 -10.21 8.48 -25.80
N GLU A 48 -10.51 7.24 -25.43
CA GLU A 48 -11.22 6.87 -24.19
C GLU A 48 -10.39 7.21 -22.95
N LEU A 49 -9.09 6.92 -22.95
CA LEU A 49 -8.22 7.31 -21.84
C LEU A 49 -8.25 8.83 -21.64
N ARG A 50 -8.18 9.61 -22.73
CA ARG A 50 -8.27 11.08 -22.69
C ARG A 50 -9.61 11.58 -22.12
N LEU A 51 -10.72 10.89 -22.36
CA LEU A 51 -12.00 11.21 -21.72
C LEU A 51 -11.93 10.98 -20.21
N LYS A 52 -11.43 9.82 -19.79
CA LYS A 52 -11.28 9.40 -18.39
C LYS A 52 -10.25 10.22 -17.59
N LEU A 53 -9.27 10.86 -18.23
CA LEU A 53 -8.28 11.70 -17.53
C LEU A 53 -8.92 12.93 -16.88
N SER A 54 -8.57 13.22 -15.62
CA SER A 54 -8.83 14.50 -14.96
C SER A 54 -8.27 15.71 -15.75
N SER A 55 -8.74 16.93 -15.47
CA SER A 55 -8.18 18.14 -16.12
C SER A 55 -6.67 18.33 -15.86
N SER A 56 -6.18 17.93 -14.69
CA SER A 56 -4.76 17.91 -14.35
C SER A 56 -3.97 16.94 -15.25
N ALA A 57 -4.45 15.70 -15.38
CA ALA A 57 -3.83 14.70 -16.24
C ALA A 57 -3.95 15.04 -17.75
N ARG A 58 -5.02 15.73 -18.16
CA ARG A 58 -5.17 16.29 -19.53
C ARG A 58 -4.16 17.41 -19.80
N ASN A 59 -3.90 18.28 -18.81
CA ASN A 59 -2.91 19.37 -18.91
C ASN A 59 -1.45 18.88 -18.84
N TRP A 60 -1.18 17.74 -18.18
CA TRP A 60 0.09 17.04 -18.35
C TRP A 60 0.19 16.42 -19.76
N ARG A 61 -0.88 15.77 -20.25
CA ARG A 61 -0.91 15.16 -21.58
C ARG A 61 -0.67 16.15 -22.71
N SER A 62 -1.14 17.40 -22.60
CA SER A 62 -0.92 18.43 -23.63
C SER A 62 0.54 18.89 -23.77
N GLN A 63 1.36 18.74 -22.74
CA GLN A 63 2.82 19.04 -22.78
C GLN A 63 3.60 18.05 -23.66
N MET A 64 3.07 16.86 -23.91
CA MET A 64 3.70 15.89 -24.81
C MET A 64 3.50 16.26 -26.29
N SER A 65 4.46 15.91 -27.14
CA SER A 65 4.37 16.17 -28.58
C SER A 65 3.15 15.47 -29.22
N PRO A 66 2.61 15.98 -30.34
CA PRO A 66 1.46 15.36 -31.01
C PRO A 66 1.70 13.89 -31.41
N TYR A 67 2.95 13.54 -31.73
CA TYR A 67 3.35 12.18 -32.06
C TYR A 67 3.22 11.23 -30.85
N VAL A 68 3.82 11.59 -29.71
CA VAL A 68 3.69 10.81 -28.45
C VAL A 68 2.24 10.76 -27.98
N ARG A 69 1.45 11.81 -28.17
CA ARG A 69 0.02 11.83 -27.80
C ARG A 69 -0.86 10.89 -28.62
N ARG A 70 -0.53 10.61 -29.88
CA ARG A 70 -1.37 9.86 -30.84
C ARG A 70 -1.04 8.37 -30.91
N ASP A 71 0.21 8.01 -30.63
CA ASP A 71 0.72 6.63 -30.55
C ASP A 71 0.35 6.03 -29.17
N TRP A 72 -0.42 4.95 -29.14
CA TRP A 72 -0.85 4.31 -27.90
C TRP A 72 0.31 3.67 -27.13
N THR A 73 1.26 3.04 -27.81
CA THR A 73 2.42 2.38 -27.18
C THR A 73 3.32 3.41 -26.48
N ARG A 74 3.52 4.59 -27.09
CA ARG A 74 4.24 5.70 -26.47
C ARG A 74 3.44 6.34 -25.34
N PHE A 75 2.16 6.68 -25.57
CA PHE A 75 1.34 7.36 -24.58
C PHE A 75 1.11 6.52 -23.32
N SER A 76 0.79 5.23 -23.48
CA SER A 76 0.60 4.29 -22.36
C SER A 76 1.89 4.10 -21.55
N LYS A 77 3.05 4.06 -22.20
CA LYS A 77 4.36 4.01 -21.51
C LYS A 77 4.57 5.25 -20.64
N GLU A 78 4.39 6.45 -21.18
CA GLU A 78 4.54 7.69 -20.42
C GLU A 78 3.49 7.81 -19.30
N PHE A 79 2.25 7.39 -19.54
CA PHE A 79 1.21 7.34 -18.51
C PHE A 79 1.56 6.39 -17.36
N LYS A 80 1.97 5.15 -17.68
CA LYS A 80 2.42 4.16 -16.67
C LYS A 80 3.61 4.71 -15.88
N VAL A 81 4.59 5.35 -16.54
CA VAL A 81 5.75 5.99 -15.87
C VAL A 81 5.33 7.14 -14.95
N LYS A 82 4.43 8.02 -15.40
CA LYS A 82 4.01 9.21 -14.63
C LYS A 82 3.13 8.88 -13.42
N TYR A 83 2.24 7.89 -13.52
CA TYR A 83 1.18 7.65 -12.55
C TYR A 83 1.14 6.25 -11.91
N CYS A 84 1.54 5.21 -12.63
CA CYS A 84 1.42 3.81 -12.17
C CYS A 84 2.74 3.20 -11.68
N LYS A 85 3.90 3.85 -11.91
CA LYS A 85 5.19 3.44 -11.33
C LYS A 85 5.41 4.03 -9.93
N SER A 86 6.09 3.26 -9.09
CA SER A 86 6.62 3.73 -7.82
C SER A 86 7.70 4.80 -8.04
N LYS A 87 7.76 5.79 -7.15
CA LYS A 87 8.88 6.73 -7.07
C LYS A 87 10.11 6.09 -6.39
N MET A 88 9.88 5.17 -5.46
CA MET A 88 10.94 4.38 -4.82
C MET A 88 11.32 3.21 -5.72
N SER A 89 12.60 2.86 -5.77
CA SER A 89 13.05 1.62 -6.43
C SER A 89 12.52 0.36 -5.69
N ASP A 90 12.46 -0.80 -6.34
CA ASP A 90 12.05 -2.04 -5.67
C ASP A 90 13.01 -2.44 -4.53
N SER A 91 14.31 -2.20 -4.72
CA SER A 91 15.33 -2.35 -3.68
C SER A 91 15.02 -1.46 -2.47
N GLU A 92 14.88 -0.14 -2.68
CA GLU A 92 14.53 0.82 -1.64
C GLU A 92 13.21 0.47 -0.94
N THR A 93 12.21 0.07 -1.71
CA THR A 93 10.91 -0.40 -1.21
C THR A 93 11.07 -1.59 -0.26
N TYR A 94 11.95 -2.54 -0.55
CA TYR A 94 12.29 -3.65 0.35
C TYR A 94 13.11 -3.21 1.57
N TYR A 95 14.14 -2.38 1.40
CA TYR A 95 15.04 -2.00 2.50
C TYR A 95 14.36 -1.08 3.52
N THR A 96 13.44 -0.21 3.08
CA THR A 96 12.69 0.73 3.92
C THR A 96 11.43 0.14 4.56
N MET A 97 10.91 -0.97 4.03
CA MET A 97 9.60 -1.53 4.41
C MET A 97 9.44 -1.76 5.92
N LYS A 98 8.25 -1.44 6.44
CA LYS A 98 7.76 -1.72 7.81
C LYS A 98 6.40 -2.43 7.73
N GLN A 99 6.02 -3.16 8.78
CA GLN A 99 4.64 -3.62 9.00
C GLN A 99 3.70 -2.41 9.14
N ARG A 100 2.46 -2.52 8.68
CA ARG A 100 1.41 -1.50 8.88
C ARG A 100 0.60 -1.79 10.14
N ASN A 101 0.04 -0.76 10.77
CA ASN A 101 -0.68 -0.90 12.05
C ASN A 101 -1.93 -1.81 12.00
N ALA A 102 -2.50 -2.04 10.81
CA ALA A 102 -3.71 -2.84 10.58
C ALA A 102 -3.44 -4.11 9.74
N GLU A 103 -2.19 -4.58 9.71
CA GLU A 103 -1.71 -5.68 8.88
C GLU A 103 -1.09 -6.74 9.78
N THR A 104 -1.44 -8.02 9.58
CA THR A 104 -0.95 -9.09 10.44
C THR A 104 0.56 -9.35 10.23
N PRO A 105 1.26 -10.00 11.17
CA PRO A 105 2.62 -10.48 10.94
C PRO A 105 2.76 -11.33 9.66
N LEU A 106 1.78 -12.18 9.37
CA LEU A 106 1.75 -13.04 8.18
C LEU A 106 1.55 -12.24 6.89
N ASP A 107 0.60 -11.30 6.84
CA ASP A 107 0.41 -10.39 5.70
C ASP A 107 1.67 -9.57 5.40
N PHE A 108 2.33 -9.07 6.45
CA PHE A 108 3.59 -8.34 6.31
C PHE A 108 4.70 -9.24 5.73
N LEU A 109 4.77 -10.52 6.11
CA LEU A 109 5.72 -11.47 5.52
C LEU A 109 5.48 -11.64 4.02
N TYR A 110 4.23 -11.87 3.59
CA TYR A 110 3.91 -11.99 2.17
C TYR A 110 4.26 -10.72 1.38
N ARG A 111 3.97 -9.53 1.94
CA ARG A 111 4.30 -8.24 1.29
C ARG A 111 5.81 -7.99 1.22
N LEU A 112 6.58 -8.42 2.22
CA LEU A 112 8.04 -8.31 2.22
C LEU A 112 8.70 -9.31 1.26
N ASN A 113 8.18 -10.55 1.20
CA ASN A 113 8.56 -11.57 0.22
C ASN A 113 8.42 -11.04 -1.21
N ALA A 114 7.23 -10.52 -1.55
CA ALA A 114 6.95 -9.98 -2.88
C ALA A 114 7.86 -8.78 -3.27
N ALA A 115 8.26 -7.95 -2.30
CA ALA A 115 9.22 -6.87 -2.55
C ALA A 115 10.66 -7.36 -2.69
N ALA A 116 11.04 -8.43 -1.98
CA ALA A 116 12.35 -9.08 -2.16
C ALA A 116 12.46 -9.74 -3.54
N ASP A 117 11.41 -10.42 -3.99
CA ASP A 117 11.35 -11.07 -5.31
C ASP A 117 11.40 -10.03 -6.46
N ARG A 118 10.70 -8.88 -6.34
CA ARG A 118 10.85 -7.76 -7.31
C ARG A 118 12.25 -7.12 -7.34
N ALA A 119 13.09 -7.33 -6.33
CA ALA A 119 14.41 -6.73 -6.21
C ALA A 119 15.59 -7.70 -6.50
N ASP A 120 15.35 -8.87 -7.13
CA ASP A 120 16.29 -10.03 -7.23
C ASP A 120 16.97 -10.41 -5.90
N ILE A 121 16.28 -10.17 -4.78
CA ILE A 121 16.79 -10.58 -3.47
C ILE A 121 16.39 -12.04 -3.32
N ARG A 122 17.13 -12.96 -3.96
CA ARG A 122 16.87 -14.41 -3.95
C ARG A 122 17.08 -15.05 -2.56
N TYR A 123 16.22 -14.70 -1.59
CA TYR A 123 16.32 -15.08 -0.17
C TYR A 123 16.23 -16.61 0.02
N LYS A 124 15.40 -17.27 -0.79
CA LYS A 124 15.21 -18.74 -0.78
C LYS A 124 16.45 -19.55 -1.21
N LYS A 125 17.49 -18.93 -1.79
CA LYS A 125 18.63 -19.66 -2.42
C LYS A 125 19.77 -20.05 -1.47
N SER A 126 19.85 -19.51 -0.25
CA SER A 126 20.84 -19.95 0.75
C SER A 126 20.46 -19.52 2.17
N GLU A 127 20.91 -20.28 3.18
CA GLU A 127 20.63 -20.00 4.59
C GLU A 127 21.03 -18.56 4.97
N ARG A 128 22.24 -18.12 4.63
CA ARG A 128 22.72 -16.75 4.89
C ARG A 128 21.80 -15.65 4.32
N ARG A 129 21.21 -15.85 3.13
CA ARG A 129 20.27 -14.87 2.54
C ARG A 129 18.89 -14.95 3.20
N ARG A 130 18.44 -16.16 3.57
CA ARG A 130 17.21 -16.37 4.33
C ARG A 130 17.30 -15.74 5.72
N GLU A 131 18.36 -15.99 6.48
CA GLU A 131 18.63 -15.35 7.78
C GLU A 131 18.60 -13.81 7.70
N GLN A 132 19.23 -13.22 6.67
CA GLN A 132 19.23 -11.77 6.46
C GLN A 132 17.84 -11.21 6.14
N HIS A 133 17.01 -11.98 5.41
CA HIS A 133 15.63 -11.63 5.11
C HIS A 133 14.74 -11.75 6.36
N VAL A 134 14.80 -12.87 7.08
CA VAL A 134 14.06 -13.07 8.35
C VAL A 134 14.48 -12.03 9.40
N LYS A 135 15.79 -11.74 9.55
CA LYS A 135 16.26 -10.67 10.45
C LYS A 135 15.71 -9.30 10.07
N ARG A 136 15.47 -9.03 8.78
CA ARG A 136 14.80 -7.80 8.32
C ARG A 136 13.32 -7.81 8.66
N PHE A 137 12.61 -8.90 8.36
CA PHE A 137 11.21 -9.11 8.75
C PHE A 137 11.02 -8.84 10.25
N THR A 138 11.74 -9.57 11.11
CA THR A 138 11.66 -9.45 12.57
C THR A 138 11.98 -8.04 13.04
N HIS A 139 13.01 -7.38 12.49
CA HIS A 139 13.34 -6.00 12.84
C HIS A 139 12.27 -4.96 12.40
N ARG A 140 11.35 -5.31 11.50
CA ARG A 140 10.36 -4.42 10.90
C ARG A 140 8.91 -4.66 11.32
N LEU A 141 8.66 -5.68 12.15
CA LEU A 141 7.39 -5.91 12.85
C LEU A 141 7.02 -4.76 13.82
N VAL A 142 5.74 -4.68 14.19
CA VAL A 142 5.23 -3.81 15.27
C VAL A 142 5.39 -4.49 16.64
N ASP A 143 4.91 -5.73 16.80
CA ASP A 143 4.97 -6.45 18.08
C ASP A 143 6.42 -6.64 18.57
N SER A 144 6.63 -6.52 19.88
CA SER A 144 7.91 -6.70 20.56
C SER A 144 8.07 -8.08 21.23
N GLN A 145 6.97 -8.79 21.52
CA GLN A 145 7.01 -10.17 22.04
C GLN A 145 7.37 -11.15 20.93
N LEU A 146 6.66 -11.13 19.80
CA LEU A 146 7.00 -11.90 18.59
C LEU A 146 8.42 -11.61 18.10
N LYS A 147 8.88 -10.35 18.19
CA LYS A 147 10.28 -9.98 17.90
C LYS A 147 11.29 -10.74 18.75
N SER A 148 10.97 -11.06 20.00
CA SER A 148 11.85 -11.82 20.88
C SER A 148 11.86 -13.29 20.47
N ILE A 149 10.67 -13.89 20.29
CA ILE A 149 10.47 -15.29 19.89
C ILE A 149 11.22 -15.58 18.58
N LEU A 150 10.98 -14.80 17.53
CA LEU A 150 11.60 -14.99 16.21
C LEU A 150 13.11 -14.72 16.17
N ARG A 151 13.70 -14.07 17.19
CA ARG A 151 15.17 -13.91 17.30
C ARG A 151 15.85 -15.15 17.86
N CYS A 152 15.14 -15.95 18.65
CA CYS A 152 15.66 -17.16 19.27
C CYS A 152 15.60 -18.39 18.34
N GLN A 153 14.90 -18.28 17.22
CA GLN A 153 14.63 -19.40 16.31
C GLN A 153 15.43 -19.31 14.99
N ARG A 154 15.89 -20.47 14.50
CA ARG A 154 16.47 -20.62 13.15
C ARG A 154 15.47 -21.34 12.24
N PHE A 155 15.23 -20.79 11.04
CA PHE A 155 14.28 -21.32 10.06
C PHE A 155 15.03 -21.99 8.91
N LYS A 156 14.68 -23.25 8.60
CA LYS A 156 15.28 -24.08 7.53
C LYS A 156 14.64 -23.81 6.17
N SER A 157 13.37 -23.44 6.16
CA SER A 157 12.63 -22.94 5.00
C SER A 157 12.01 -21.56 5.29
N MET A 158 11.22 -21.01 4.35
CA MET A 158 10.36 -19.85 4.63
C MET A 158 9.01 -20.29 5.16
N ASP A 159 8.60 -21.50 4.79
CA ASP A 159 7.35 -22.16 5.12
C ASP A 159 7.35 -22.54 6.62
N ASP A 160 8.53 -22.80 7.21
CA ASP A 160 8.76 -22.93 8.66
C ASP A 160 8.36 -21.66 9.42
N LEU A 161 8.67 -20.48 8.87
CA LEU A 161 8.34 -19.19 9.47
C LEU A 161 6.84 -18.89 9.28
N GLU A 162 6.31 -19.18 8.09
CA GLU A 162 4.89 -19.04 7.79
C GLU A 162 4.02 -19.89 8.74
N TYR A 163 4.44 -21.13 9.02
CA TYR A 163 3.79 -22.02 9.99
C TYR A 163 3.81 -21.46 11.41
N VAL A 164 4.95 -20.96 11.88
CA VAL A 164 5.08 -20.37 13.23
C VAL A 164 4.24 -19.09 13.37
N LEU A 165 4.14 -18.28 12.32
CA LEU A 165 3.28 -17.09 12.32
C LEU A 165 1.79 -17.45 12.35
N LYS A 166 1.37 -18.47 11.58
CA LYS A 166 -0.02 -18.94 11.58
C LYS A 166 -0.46 -19.40 12.97
N GLN A 167 0.31 -20.27 13.61
CA GLN A 167 -0.01 -20.76 14.96
C GLN A 167 -0.09 -19.61 15.98
N GLN A 168 0.75 -18.58 15.85
CA GLN A 168 0.72 -17.41 16.72
C GLN A 168 -0.43 -16.42 16.41
N GLU A 169 -1.03 -16.49 15.21
CA GLU A 169 -2.28 -15.81 14.87
C GLU A 169 -3.50 -16.63 15.37
N ASP A 170 -3.49 -17.96 15.19
CA ASP A 170 -4.50 -18.91 15.70
C ASP A 170 -4.67 -18.77 17.24
N ASP A 171 -3.57 -18.89 18.00
CA ASP A 171 -3.54 -18.76 19.46
C ASP A 171 -4.14 -17.42 19.96
N TRP A 172 -4.04 -16.35 19.15
CA TRP A 172 -4.46 -15.00 19.55
C TRP A 172 -5.96 -14.76 19.35
N ASP A 173 -6.60 -15.40 18.39
CA ASP A 173 -8.04 -15.30 18.19
C ASP A 173 -8.82 -16.19 19.18
N ASP A 174 -8.25 -17.31 19.63
CA ASP A 174 -8.82 -18.13 20.72
C ASP A 174 -8.80 -17.38 22.07
N ASP A 175 -7.72 -16.65 22.37
CA ASP A 175 -7.62 -15.81 23.59
C ASP A 175 -8.62 -14.64 23.57
N ARG A 176 -8.86 -14.06 22.38
CA ARG A 176 -9.88 -13.01 22.15
C ARG A 176 -11.31 -13.53 22.32
N GLN A 177 -11.60 -14.73 21.84
CA GLN A 177 -12.91 -15.37 22.04
C GLN A 177 -13.11 -15.83 23.49
N SER A 178 -12.07 -16.36 24.13
CA SER A 178 -12.09 -16.78 25.54
C SER A 178 -12.31 -15.61 26.51
N SER A 179 -11.60 -14.50 26.30
CA SER A 179 -11.78 -13.26 27.08
C SER A 179 -13.12 -12.54 26.82
N SER A 180 -13.76 -12.78 25.67
CA SER A 180 -15.15 -12.38 25.41
C SER A 180 -16.16 -13.24 26.20
N SER A 181 -16.02 -14.57 26.13
CA SER A 181 -16.98 -15.53 26.72
C SER A 181 -17.10 -15.46 28.24
N THR A 182 -16.03 -15.03 28.93
CA THR A 182 -15.91 -15.12 30.39
C THR A 182 -16.76 -14.08 31.16
N LYS A 183 -17.42 -13.13 30.49
CA LYS A 183 -18.32 -12.15 31.11
C LYS A 183 -19.79 -12.59 31.26
N ALA A 184 -20.14 -13.82 30.91
CA ALA A 184 -21.53 -14.31 30.88
C ALA A 184 -21.87 -15.41 31.91
N ARG A 185 -21.19 -15.47 33.06
CA ARG A 185 -21.63 -16.29 34.22
C ARG A 185 -22.24 -15.41 35.31
N ASP A 186 -23.57 -15.34 35.32
CA ASP A 186 -24.36 -14.66 36.35
C ASP A 186 -24.25 -15.40 37.71
N PRO A 187 -23.73 -14.77 38.78
CA PRO A 187 -23.57 -15.39 40.10
C PRO A 187 -24.90 -15.40 40.89
N ARG A 188 -26.00 -15.83 40.26
CA ARG A 188 -27.36 -15.79 40.83
C ARG A 188 -27.92 -17.18 41.16
N ALA A 189 -27.24 -17.90 42.05
CA ALA A 189 -27.66 -19.23 42.48
C ALA A 189 -27.58 -19.52 43.99
N GLU A 190 -27.35 -18.51 44.86
CA GLU A 190 -27.33 -18.75 46.31
C GLU A 190 -27.87 -17.55 47.11
N ASN A 191 -29.01 -17.73 47.80
CA ASN A 191 -29.61 -16.71 48.68
C ASN A 191 -30.72 -17.28 49.60
N LEU A 192 -30.39 -18.25 50.47
CA LEU A 192 -31.31 -18.74 51.51
C LEU A 192 -30.69 -18.84 52.93
N ARG A 193 -30.70 -17.66 53.59
CA ARG A 193 -31.08 -17.43 55.00
C ARG A 193 -30.08 -17.56 56.16
N GLN A 194 -30.30 -16.63 57.10
CA GLN A 194 -30.14 -16.69 58.56
C GLN A 194 -28.73 -16.58 59.18
N GLY A 195 -28.57 -15.54 60.02
CA GLY A 195 -27.43 -15.37 60.94
C GLY A 195 -27.34 -13.94 61.50
N ARG A 196 -27.86 -13.70 62.73
CA ARG A 196 -27.57 -12.45 63.47
C ARG A 196 -26.21 -12.58 64.17
N LEU A 197 -25.46 -11.48 64.30
CA LEU A 197 -25.22 -10.79 65.60
C LEU A 197 -24.40 -9.50 65.42
N ARG A 198 -24.25 -8.69 66.48
CA ARG A 198 -23.71 -7.32 66.43
C ARG A 198 -22.86 -6.95 67.65
N THR A 199 -21.63 -6.50 67.44
CA THR A 199 -20.75 -5.85 68.43
C THR A 199 -19.75 -4.94 67.69
N LYS A 200 -19.87 -3.62 67.77
CA LYS A 200 -19.25 -2.66 68.74
C LYS A 200 -17.79 -2.25 68.38
N TYR A 201 -17.64 -0.96 68.05
CA TYR A 201 -16.43 -0.12 67.94
C TYR A 201 -15.69 0.03 69.31
N PRO A 202 -14.49 0.67 69.45
CA PRO A 202 -13.86 1.71 68.59
C PRO A 202 -12.33 1.57 68.29
N GLY A 203 -11.74 2.51 67.50
CA GLY A 203 -10.34 2.36 67.02
C GLY A 203 -9.52 3.57 66.53
N ARG A 204 -9.92 4.84 66.75
CA ARG A 204 -9.12 6.08 66.50
C ARG A 204 -8.82 6.47 65.03
N ALA A 205 -8.65 7.78 64.80
CA ALA A 205 -8.24 8.40 63.54
C ALA A 205 -7.30 9.60 63.82
N TYR A 206 -6.64 10.11 62.78
CA TYR A 206 -5.96 11.42 62.78
C TYR A 206 -6.33 12.18 61.50
N VAL A 207 -6.43 13.51 61.59
CA VAL A 207 -6.54 14.44 60.47
C VAL A 207 -5.50 15.54 60.71
N THR A 208 -4.81 15.97 59.65
CA THR A 208 -4.04 17.22 59.64
C THR A 208 -4.29 17.93 58.31
N GLN A 209 -4.21 19.25 58.28
CA GLN A 209 -4.62 20.11 57.17
C GLN A 209 -3.43 20.87 56.55
N SER A 210 -3.71 21.48 55.40
CA SER A 210 -3.26 22.82 54.96
C SER A 210 -1.77 23.14 54.72
N GLY A 211 -1.53 23.92 53.66
CA GLY A 211 -0.30 24.69 53.42
C GLY A 211 0.67 24.05 52.41
N ASP A 212 1.29 24.81 51.50
CA ASP A 212 0.96 26.19 51.08
C ASP A 212 1.51 26.49 49.66
N GLU A 213 1.28 27.71 49.17
CA GLU A 213 1.67 28.23 47.86
C GLU A 213 3.19 28.23 47.57
N SER A 214 3.55 28.23 46.27
CA SER A 214 4.86 28.73 45.80
C SER A 214 4.74 29.28 44.36
N ASP A 215 5.59 30.27 44.06
CA ASP A 215 5.34 31.33 43.05
C ASP A 215 6.34 31.28 41.87
N SER A 216 6.34 32.31 40.99
CA SER A 216 7.05 32.52 39.71
C SER A 216 6.20 32.11 38.49
N ASP A 217 5.46 32.97 37.77
CA ASP A 217 5.64 34.37 37.28
C ASP A 217 6.52 34.52 36.02
N GLU A 218 6.50 35.73 35.45
CA GLU A 218 7.08 36.22 34.19
C GLU A 218 6.24 36.03 32.90
N ARG A 219 6.42 36.98 31.96
CA ARG A 219 5.30 37.58 31.21
C ARG A 219 5.73 38.32 29.93
N HIS A 220 4.94 38.19 28.86
CA HIS A 220 5.05 38.94 27.58
C HIS A 220 6.37 38.65 26.79
N VAL A 221 6.60 39.08 25.54
CA VAL A 221 5.92 40.06 24.66
C VAL A 221 5.82 39.52 23.22
N MET A 222 4.87 40.04 22.43
CA MET A 222 4.79 39.90 20.97
C MET A 222 5.81 40.81 20.26
N PHE A 223 6.17 40.51 19.01
CA PHE A 223 6.33 41.53 17.95
C PHE A 223 6.07 40.93 16.55
N GLU A 224 5.94 41.80 15.56
CA GLU A 224 5.26 41.54 14.28
C GLU A 224 6.23 41.34 13.09
N ASP A 225 5.69 40.65 12.07
CA ASP A 225 5.71 40.96 10.63
C ASP A 225 6.94 41.58 9.94
N GLU A 226 7.31 40.98 8.79
CA GLU A 226 7.49 41.74 7.55
C GLU A 226 7.23 40.84 6.31
N THR A 227 6.71 41.43 5.24
CA THR A 227 6.46 40.78 3.94
C THR A 227 7.41 41.32 2.87
N LEU A 228 7.56 40.64 1.72
CA LEU A 228 7.65 41.28 0.39
C LEU A 228 7.60 40.26 -0.78
N GLU A 229 7.46 40.79 -2.00
CA GLU A 229 6.95 40.10 -3.19
C GLU A 229 8.01 39.76 -4.29
N ILE A 230 7.69 38.77 -5.17
CA ILE A 230 7.65 38.80 -6.69
C ILE A 230 8.96 39.24 -7.45
N SER A 231 9.40 38.72 -8.63
CA SER A 231 8.77 38.29 -9.91
C SER A 231 9.66 37.34 -10.78
N PRO A 232 9.22 36.84 -11.98
CA PRO A 232 9.93 35.84 -12.81
C PRO A 232 10.32 36.30 -14.27
N ALA A 233 10.78 35.34 -15.10
CA ALA A 233 10.83 35.32 -16.59
C ALA A 233 10.67 33.83 -17.05
N GLU A 234 9.99 33.39 -18.13
CA GLU A 234 9.94 33.77 -19.58
C GLU A 234 11.16 33.30 -20.41
N GLU A 235 11.08 32.76 -21.65
CA GLU A 235 9.99 32.14 -22.45
C GLU A 235 10.59 31.38 -23.70
N SER A 236 9.76 30.99 -24.71
CA SER A 236 10.07 30.61 -26.13
C SER A 236 9.93 29.13 -26.61
N VAL A 237 9.62 28.97 -27.92
CA VAL A 237 9.00 27.78 -28.57
C VAL A 237 9.36 27.69 -30.07
N GLU A 238 9.52 26.49 -30.67
CA GLU A 238 9.36 26.26 -32.14
C GLU A 238 8.94 24.80 -32.53
N SER A 239 8.72 24.50 -33.83
CA SER A 239 8.06 23.31 -34.43
C SER A 239 9.02 22.48 -35.34
N HIS A 240 8.69 21.39 -36.07
CA HIS A 240 7.43 20.68 -36.45
C HIS A 240 7.61 19.13 -36.25
N GLU A 241 7.24 18.08 -37.02
CA GLU A 241 6.47 17.77 -38.25
C GLU A 241 5.99 16.27 -38.19
N ALA A 242 5.06 15.80 -39.05
CA ALA A 242 4.70 14.37 -39.19
C ALA A 242 3.91 14.01 -40.49
N PRO A 243 4.29 12.93 -41.20
CA PRO A 243 3.41 11.74 -41.38
C PRO A 243 4.23 10.40 -41.31
N PRO A 244 3.76 9.19 -41.70
CA PRO A 244 2.42 8.70 -42.09
C PRO A 244 1.93 7.53 -41.19
N GLU A 245 1.46 6.39 -41.77
CA GLU A 245 0.85 5.22 -41.09
C GLU A 245 1.26 3.88 -41.76
N ASN A 246 1.12 2.75 -41.05
CA ASN A 246 0.96 1.41 -41.67
C ASN A 246 0.07 0.48 -40.80
N GLN A 247 -0.37 -0.64 -41.36
CA GLN A 247 -1.55 -1.41 -40.96
C GLN A 247 -1.24 -2.56 -39.99
N GLY A 248 -2.15 -2.81 -39.03
CA GLY A 248 -1.99 -3.84 -38.00
C GLY A 248 -2.63 -5.18 -38.35
N LEU A 249 -1.84 -6.25 -38.31
CA LEU A 249 -2.32 -7.64 -38.21
C LEU A 249 -2.50 -8.02 -36.73
N GLY A 250 -3.59 -8.69 -36.39
CA GLY A 250 -3.94 -9.01 -35.00
C GLY A 250 -3.10 -10.15 -34.41
N MET A 251 -2.49 -9.90 -33.26
CA MET A 251 -1.73 -10.90 -32.49
C MET A 251 -2.64 -11.80 -31.62
N THR A 252 -2.12 -12.96 -31.24
CA THR A 252 -2.77 -13.96 -30.40
C THR A 252 -2.54 -13.74 -28.90
N MET A 253 -3.30 -14.43 -28.04
CA MET A 253 -3.23 -14.27 -26.58
C MET A 253 -1.86 -14.68 -25.98
N GLU A 254 -1.16 -15.65 -26.59
CA GLU A 254 0.19 -16.01 -26.16
C GLU A 254 1.21 -14.92 -26.50
N GLU A 255 1.09 -14.30 -27.68
CA GLU A 255 1.93 -13.18 -28.10
C GLU A 255 1.69 -11.95 -27.25
N LEU A 256 0.43 -11.69 -26.85
CA LEU A 256 0.12 -10.68 -25.83
C LEU A 256 0.80 -11.00 -24.50
N THR A 257 0.70 -12.23 -24.00
CA THR A 257 1.36 -12.66 -22.74
C THR A 257 2.88 -12.49 -22.80
N ARG A 258 3.50 -12.68 -23.97
CA ARG A 258 4.92 -12.38 -24.22
C ARG A 258 5.16 -10.86 -24.29
N SER A 259 4.29 -10.09 -24.93
CA SER A 259 4.35 -8.63 -25.02
C SER A 259 4.32 -7.96 -23.63
N TRP A 260 3.40 -8.37 -22.75
CA TRP A 260 3.37 -7.93 -21.34
C TRP A 260 4.73 -8.16 -20.66
N ARG A 261 5.29 -9.37 -20.76
CA ARG A 261 6.60 -9.74 -20.17
C ARG A 261 7.78 -8.96 -20.77
N ILE A 262 7.72 -8.63 -22.06
CA ILE A 262 8.72 -7.81 -22.76
C ILE A 262 8.61 -6.34 -22.32
N GLN A 263 7.40 -5.82 -22.14
CA GLN A 263 7.15 -4.45 -21.68
C GLN A 263 7.51 -4.25 -20.20
N ASP A 264 7.50 -5.32 -19.40
CA ASP A 264 8.01 -5.40 -18.03
C ASP A 264 9.53 -5.71 -17.95
N GLY A 265 10.24 -5.73 -19.08
CA GLY A 265 11.72 -5.64 -19.13
C GLY A 265 12.51 -6.85 -18.62
N THR A 266 11.86 -7.98 -18.32
CA THR A 266 12.54 -9.17 -17.78
C THR A 266 12.99 -10.11 -18.89
N SER A 267 14.14 -9.81 -19.50
CA SER A 267 14.80 -10.71 -20.45
C SER A 267 15.57 -11.81 -19.71
N LEU A 268 14.92 -12.96 -19.49
CA LEU A 268 15.61 -14.20 -19.12
C LEU A 268 16.14 -14.87 -20.39
N GLY A 269 17.44 -14.69 -20.66
CA GLY A 269 18.13 -15.41 -21.72
C GLY A 269 18.14 -16.91 -21.42
N MET A 270 17.62 -17.70 -22.36
CA MET A 270 17.87 -19.14 -22.41
C MET A 270 19.19 -19.38 -23.15
N TRP A 271 20.19 -19.91 -22.44
CA TRP A 271 21.07 -21.03 -22.84
C TRP A 271 21.73 -21.58 -21.56
#